data_AF-A0A493SUH5-F1
#
_entry.id   AF-A0A493SUH5-F1
#
_cell.length_a   1.000
_cell.length_b   1.000
_cell.length_c   1.000
_cell.angle_alpha   90.00
_cell.angle_beta   90.00
_cell.angle_gamma   90.00
#
_symmetry.space_group_name_H-M   'P 1'
#
loop_
_entity.id
_entity.type
_entity.pdbx_description
1 polymer ?
#
loop_
_entity_poly.entity_id
_entity_poly.type
_entity_poly.pdbx_seq_one_letter_code
_entity_poly.pdbx_strand_id
1 'polypeptide(L)'
;GATSPLAGPVEGSVLHSIETIVIDWSHQIRDILSKDSAQLLLEGLHPLPRTEFDFWRTRTSNLQCINEQLLSPRVSALAEILEKADSCYWPALQAMFRDVSAGLQEADNISLYLQPLQTLLEEMEQAEYLKACTLTGTLLRQLQSYIDRVLYTVCLTWVHSEHYSTPSRVIVILQEICNLLIEMVLPGLRRAEPPLSQGRWRIKLSILRCANDPVRPQDKEPRLWEFPPSLVFRRMDSFLHRLKTIEVTAQHRFLKLEKAEMGGARGNILGSQVFQIYEEVSELVKGFADCKYDPLDPAEEDFAEFQSKIQDLDRRLATILCQGFDDCNSLASAVKLVHMFSSLLDRPLIKAEVSPYYSSLLAAFSTELDAVKVLYDTQIALARAGGGALPAHTNMPPVAGQLQWSLELQQRLEGPHRELFAINHPALSSAEAELVSRKFEEMIALLQGYREETYGQWMSGVDEGCRFNLEQPLILRDPSSSLISVNFSRKVGAGAQPLPAEPSRSSAACRGNASISSPECTPDFLSGLLGNILGFPNEHHLHRGVSQLSAILREVKYLNFQQQKDIPDSAESLFAQNKTFQKFVDNLELITGWYNKASCKAGGNLLWFCCCPMP
;
A
#
# COMPACT_ATOMS: atom_id res chain seq x y z
N GLY A 1 -79.09 73.26 -21.41
CA GLY A 1 -78.03 72.33 -21.01
C GLY A 1 -77.77 71.39 -22.17
N ALA A 2 -76.53 71.34 -22.65
CA ALA A 2 -76.16 70.64 -23.87
C ALA A 2 -76.45 69.13 -23.78
N THR A 3 -77.21 68.65 -24.76
CA THR A 3 -77.48 67.24 -25.04
C THR A 3 -76.28 66.59 -25.71
N SER A 4 -75.76 65.52 -25.11
CA SER A 4 -74.84 64.55 -25.71
C SER A 4 -75.44 63.97 -27.00
N PRO A 5 -74.70 63.89 -28.12
CA PRO A 5 -75.13 63.15 -29.29
C PRO A 5 -74.60 61.70 -29.23
N LEU A 6 -75.54 60.76 -29.14
CA LEU A 6 -75.61 59.50 -29.90
C LEU A 6 -74.29 58.76 -30.17
N ALA A 7 -73.92 57.83 -29.29
CA ALA A 7 -73.15 56.65 -29.67
C ALA A 7 -74.12 55.63 -30.30
N GLY A 8 -74.01 55.40 -31.61
CA GLY A 8 -74.75 54.34 -32.29
C GLY A 8 -74.28 52.95 -31.83
N PRO A 9 -75.12 51.90 -31.97
CA PRO A 9 -74.72 50.53 -31.65
C PRO A 9 -73.56 50.12 -32.55
N VAL A 10 -72.49 49.58 -31.96
CA VAL A 10 -71.36 48.99 -32.70
C VAL A 10 -71.92 47.90 -33.62
N GLU A 11 -71.57 47.91 -34.91
CA GLU A 11 -71.97 46.87 -35.86
C GLU A 11 -71.52 45.49 -35.35
N GLY A 12 -72.45 44.53 -35.18
CA GLY A 12 -72.15 43.22 -34.60
C GLY A 12 -71.11 42.40 -35.36
N SER A 13 -70.93 42.65 -36.68
CA SER A 13 -69.87 42.06 -37.49
C SER A 13 -68.47 42.56 -37.11
N VAL A 14 -68.35 43.86 -36.77
CA VAL A 14 -67.10 44.48 -36.31
C VAL A 14 -66.76 43.93 -34.94
N LEU A 15 -67.73 43.84 -34.03
CA LEU A 15 -67.51 43.27 -32.70
C LEU A 15 -67.03 41.82 -32.77
N HIS A 16 -67.70 40.96 -33.56
CA HIS A 16 -67.28 39.55 -33.72
C HIS A 16 -65.88 39.40 -34.31
N SER A 17 -65.49 40.29 -35.22
CA SER A 17 -64.14 40.30 -35.79
C SER A 17 -63.09 40.65 -34.74
N ILE A 18 -63.38 41.62 -33.86
CA ILE A 18 -62.50 42.01 -32.76
C ILE A 18 -62.38 40.86 -31.74
N GLU A 19 -63.49 40.23 -31.38
CA GLU A 19 -63.50 39.09 -30.45
C GLU A 19 -62.64 37.92 -30.96
N THR A 20 -62.73 37.61 -32.27
CA THR A 20 -61.90 36.57 -32.89
C THR A 20 -60.40 36.90 -32.79
N ILE A 21 -60.02 38.16 -33.03
CA ILE A 21 -58.63 38.62 -32.90
C ILE A 21 -58.14 38.49 -31.46
N VAL A 22 -58.97 38.83 -30.47
CA VAL A 22 -58.61 38.68 -29.04
C VAL A 22 -58.41 37.22 -28.68
N ILE A 23 -59.23 36.30 -29.21
CA ILE A 23 -59.03 34.86 -29.03
C ILE A 23 -57.67 34.46 -29.59
N ASP A 24 -57.37 34.78 -30.85
CA ASP A 24 -56.10 34.41 -31.49
C ASP A 24 -54.88 34.95 -30.74
N TRP A 25 -54.94 36.21 -30.29
CA TRP A 25 -53.89 36.81 -29.47
C TRP A 25 -53.74 36.11 -28.12
N SER A 26 -54.84 35.72 -27.47
CA SER A 26 -54.79 35.01 -26.19
C SER A 26 -54.06 33.66 -26.32
N HIS A 27 -54.25 32.95 -27.42
CA HIS A 27 -53.54 31.70 -27.71
C HIS A 27 -52.04 31.95 -27.91
N GLN A 28 -51.67 32.91 -28.76
CA GLN A 28 -50.26 33.20 -29.06
C GLN A 28 -49.49 33.70 -27.82
N ILE A 29 -50.10 34.58 -27.02
CA ILE A 29 -49.47 35.11 -25.81
C ILE A 29 -49.31 34.00 -24.78
N ARG A 30 -50.32 33.14 -24.61
CA ARG A 30 -50.22 31.99 -23.71
C ARG A 30 -49.09 31.05 -24.12
N ASP A 31 -48.93 30.76 -25.41
CA ASP A 31 -47.87 29.87 -25.91
C ASP A 31 -46.46 30.44 -25.63
N ILE A 32 -46.31 31.77 -25.63
CA ILE A 32 -45.04 32.43 -25.28
C ILE A 32 -44.82 32.41 -23.76
N LEU A 33 -45.86 32.73 -22.98
CA LEU A 33 -45.77 32.75 -21.53
C LEU A 33 -45.56 31.34 -20.93
N SER A 34 -46.06 30.29 -21.57
CA SER A 34 -45.93 28.91 -21.12
C SER A 34 -44.57 28.28 -21.37
N LYS A 35 -43.67 28.92 -22.13
CA LYS A 35 -42.31 28.40 -22.36
C LYS A 35 -41.55 28.33 -21.05
N ASP A 36 -40.87 27.21 -20.82
CA ASP A 36 -40.05 26.93 -19.65
C ASP A 36 -38.59 26.74 -20.05
N SER A 37 -37.66 27.30 -19.27
CA SER A 37 -36.23 27.19 -19.55
C SER A 37 -35.69 25.78 -19.27
N ALA A 38 -36.35 25.03 -18.37
CA ALA A 38 -35.99 23.65 -18.05
C ALA A 38 -36.28 22.65 -19.17
N GLN A 39 -36.99 23.03 -20.23
CA GLN A 39 -37.51 22.11 -21.24
C GLN A 39 -36.43 21.21 -21.87
N LEU A 40 -35.28 21.78 -22.24
CA LEU A 40 -34.19 20.99 -22.84
C LEU A 40 -33.60 19.96 -21.86
N LEU A 41 -33.54 20.29 -20.57
CA LEU A 41 -33.10 19.36 -19.52
C LEU A 41 -34.12 18.24 -19.30
N LEU A 42 -35.41 18.56 -19.38
CA LEU A 42 -36.50 17.58 -19.27
C LEU A 42 -36.55 16.62 -20.47
N GLU A 43 -36.15 17.09 -21.65
CA GLU A 43 -35.98 16.28 -22.86
C GLU A 43 -34.70 15.41 -22.82
N GLY A 44 -33.91 15.48 -21.73
CA GLY A 44 -32.71 14.68 -21.54
C GLY A 44 -31.46 15.24 -22.21
N LEU A 45 -31.52 16.46 -22.73
CA LEU A 45 -30.37 17.12 -23.35
C LEU A 45 -29.42 17.69 -22.28
N HIS A 46 -28.27 18.17 -22.74
CA HIS A 46 -27.20 18.67 -21.89
C HIS A 46 -26.86 20.13 -22.20
N PRO A 47 -27.81 21.07 -22.02
CA PRO A 47 -27.56 22.48 -22.28
C PRO A 47 -26.45 23.03 -21.38
N LEU A 48 -25.82 24.08 -21.87
CA LEU A 48 -24.79 24.85 -21.19
C LEU A 48 -25.42 26.13 -20.62
N PRO A 49 -24.76 26.80 -19.65
CA PRO A 49 -25.31 28.00 -18.98
C PRO A 49 -25.77 29.12 -19.93
N ARG A 50 -25.19 29.19 -21.13
CA ARG A 50 -25.60 30.13 -22.18
C ARG A 50 -27.07 29.98 -22.58
N THR A 51 -27.59 28.76 -22.53
CA THR A 51 -28.97 28.45 -22.90
C THR A 51 -29.95 29.14 -21.96
N GLU A 52 -29.74 29.10 -20.63
CA GLU A 52 -30.56 29.83 -19.66
C GLU A 52 -30.49 31.35 -19.91
N PHE A 53 -29.31 31.90 -20.18
CA PHE A 53 -29.16 33.33 -20.45
C PHE A 53 -29.86 33.77 -21.73
N ASP A 54 -29.71 33.01 -22.80
CA ASP A 54 -30.35 33.30 -24.09
C ASP A 54 -31.88 33.14 -23.98
N PHE A 55 -32.37 32.16 -23.22
CA PHE A 55 -33.80 32.01 -22.96
C PHE A 55 -34.40 33.27 -22.33
N TRP A 56 -33.81 33.76 -21.23
CA TRP A 56 -34.34 34.94 -20.53
C TRP A 56 -34.19 36.21 -21.38
N ARG A 57 -33.08 36.38 -22.11
CA ARG A 57 -32.90 37.50 -23.03
C ARG A 57 -33.93 37.49 -24.17
N THR A 58 -34.16 36.34 -24.78
CA THR A 58 -35.17 36.19 -25.84
C THR A 58 -36.58 36.39 -25.30
N ARG A 59 -36.87 35.89 -24.09
CA ARG A 59 -38.17 36.10 -23.42
C ARG A 59 -38.43 37.59 -23.15
N THR A 60 -37.45 38.31 -22.62
CA THR A 60 -37.53 39.77 -22.43
C THR A 60 -37.83 40.49 -23.74
N SER A 61 -37.03 40.24 -24.79
CA SER A 61 -37.21 40.89 -26.09
C SER A 61 -38.59 40.63 -26.70
N ASN A 62 -39.06 39.38 -26.64
CA ASN A 62 -40.37 39.00 -27.15
C ASN A 62 -41.51 39.68 -26.36
N LEU A 63 -41.47 39.65 -25.03
CA LEU A 63 -42.50 40.25 -24.19
C LEU A 63 -42.49 41.78 -24.28
N GLN A 64 -41.32 42.40 -24.44
CA GLN A 64 -41.21 43.83 -24.67
C GLN A 64 -41.89 44.24 -25.98
N CYS A 65 -41.61 43.52 -27.07
CA CYS A 65 -42.26 43.74 -28.37
C CYS A 65 -43.79 43.56 -28.28
N ILE A 66 -44.27 42.53 -27.59
CA ILE A 66 -45.71 42.30 -27.38
C ILE A 66 -46.33 43.41 -26.54
N ASN A 67 -45.65 43.84 -25.48
CA ASN A 67 -46.14 44.91 -24.61
C ASN A 67 -46.27 46.24 -25.39
N GLU A 68 -45.29 46.58 -26.22
CA GLU A 68 -45.35 47.75 -27.10
C GLU A 68 -46.52 47.67 -28.10
N GLN A 69 -46.79 46.48 -28.66
CA GLN A 69 -47.93 46.25 -29.55
C GLN A 69 -49.27 46.39 -28.84
N LEU A 70 -49.40 45.81 -27.63
CA LEU A 70 -50.62 45.89 -26.82
C LEU A 70 -50.90 47.34 -26.39
N LEU A 71 -49.87 48.11 -26.05
CA LEU A 71 -49.99 49.52 -25.66
C LEU A 71 -50.18 50.47 -26.86
N SER A 72 -50.20 49.95 -28.09
CA SER A 72 -50.40 50.78 -29.27
C SER A 72 -51.79 51.44 -29.28
N PRO A 73 -51.92 52.67 -29.81
CA PRO A 73 -53.19 53.41 -29.79
C PRO A 73 -54.32 52.68 -30.52
N ARG A 74 -53.99 51.81 -31.49
CA ARG A 74 -54.95 50.97 -32.20
C ARG A 74 -55.57 49.91 -31.29
N VAL A 75 -54.77 49.26 -30.45
CA VAL A 75 -55.25 48.23 -29.52
C VAL A 75 -56.01 48.87 -28.35
N SER A 76 -55.59 50.06 -27.89
CA SER A 76 -56.36 50.83 -26.90
C SER A 76 -57.75 51.22 -27.39
N ALA A 77 -57.88 51.60 -28.67
CA ALA A 77 -59.19 51.86 -29.27
C ALA A 77 -60.07 50.60 -29.33
N LEU A 78 -59.49 49.43 -29.64
CA LEU A 78 -60.21 48.15 -29.61
C LEU A 78 -60.67 47.78 -28.21
N ALA A 79 -59.82 48.00 -27.20
CA ALA A 79 -60.13 47.82 -25.79
C ALA A 79 -61.35 48.67 -25.36
N GLU A 80 -61.37 49.96 -25.71
CA GLU A 80 -62.52 50.84 -25.41
C GLU A 80 -63.82 50.37 -26.08
N ILE A 81 -63.75 49.82 -27.29
CA ILE A 81 -64.94 49.30 -28.00
C ILE A 81 -65.49 48.08 -27.27
N LEU A 82 -64.62 47.14 -26.87
CA LEU A 82 -65.03 45.94 -26.13
C LEU A 82 -65.61 46.27 -24.75
N GLU A 83 -65.03 47.26 -24.06
CA GLU A 83 -65.53 47.75 -22.77
C GLU A 83 -66.91 48.41 -22.90
N LYS A 84 -67.08 49.31 -23.88
CA LYS A 84 -68.37 49.99 -24.14
C LYS A 84 -69.46 49.03 -24.62
N ALA A 85 -69.08 47.95 -25.28
CA ALA A 85 -69.99 46.92 -25.78
C ALA A 85 -70.34 45.84 -24.74
N ASP A 86 -69.76 45.89 -23.53
CA ASP A 86 -69.90 44.86 -22.47
C ASP A 86 -69.63 43.44 -22.99
N SER A 87 -68.57 43.28 -23.80
CA SER A 87 -68.21 41.98 -24.41
C SER A 87 -67.66 41.02 -23.36
N CYS A 88 -68.00 39.73 -23.49
CA CYS A 88 -67.47 38.67 -22.63
C CYS A 88 -65.94 38.45 -22.77
N TYR A 89 -65.32 38.98 -23.82
CA TYR A 89 -63.87 38.89 -24.04
C TYR A 89 -63.09 40.07 -23.46
N TRP A 90 -63.76 41.11 -22.97
CA TRP A 90 -63.10 42.25 -22.32
C TRP A 90 -62.21 41.83 -21.13
N PRO A 91 -62.67 40.97 -20.19
CA PRO A 91 -61.82 40.49 -19.10
C PRO A 91 -60.61 39.68 -19.58
N ALA A 92 -60.74 38.93 -20.69
CA ALA A 92 -59.66 38.15 -21.27
C ALA A 92 -58.56 39.07 -21.83
N LEU A 93 -58.95 40.15 -22.53
CA LEU A 93 -58.01 41.16 -23.00
C LEU A 93 -57.30 41.85 -21.84
N GLN A 94 -58.03 42.27 -20.79
CA GLN A 94 -57.41 42.86 -19.58
C GLN A 94 -56.42 41.91 -18.91
N ALA A 95 -56.76 40.61 -18.84
CA ALA A 95 -55.85 39.59 -18.32
C ALA A 95 -54.57 39.50 -19.16
N MET A 96 -54.66 39.51 -20.49
CA MET A 96 -53.48 39.50 -21.36
C MET A 96 -52.53 40.68 -21.11
N PHE A 97 -53.05 41.91 -20.98
CA PHE A 97 -52.23 43.08 -20.66
C PHE A 97 -51.48 42.92 -19.34
N ARG A 98 -52.18 42.45 -18.30
CA ARG A 98 -51.59 42.22 -16.98
C ARG A 98 -50.53 41.12 -17.03
N ASP A 99 -50.84 40.00 -17.67
CA ASP A 99 -49.98 38.82 -17.71
C ASP A 99 -48.70 39.09 -18.53
N VAL A 100 -48.80 39.83 -19.65
CA VAL A 100 -47.62 40.30 -20.41
C VAL A 100 -46.78 41.29 -19.62
N SER A 101 -47.42 42.27 -18.96
CA SER A 101 -46.70 43.27 -18.16
C SER A 101 -45.95 42.61 -16.98
N ALA A 102 -46.60 41.67 -16.30
CA ALA A 102 -46.00 40.90 -15.21
C ALA A 102 -44.87 39.99 -15.71
N GLY A 103 -45.07 39.31 -16.83
CA GLY A 103 -44.04 38.46 -17.45
C GLY A 103 -42.82 39.26 -17.92
N LEU A 104 -43.01 40.48 -18.42
CA LEU A 104 -41.93 41.38 -18.81
C LEU A 104 -41.13 41.84 -17.59
N GLN A 105 -41.80 42.29 -16.52
CA GLN A 105 -41.14 42.67 -15.27
C GLN A 105 -40.32 41.51 -14.68
N GLU A 106 -40.87 40.29 -14.72
CA GLU A 106 -40.17 39.08 -14.31
C GLU A 106 -38.91 38.84 -15.17
N ALA A 107 -39.04 38.86 -16.50
CA ALA A 107 -37.96 38.57 -17.42
C ALA A 107 -36.83 39.62 -17.37
N ASP A 108 -37.19 40.91 -17.22
CA ASP A 108 -36.24 42.01 -17.02
C ASP A 108 -35.46 41.85 -15.72
N ASN A 109 -36.14 41.55 -14.61
CA ASN A 109 -35.51 41.33 -13.31
C ASN A 109 -34.50 40.17 -13.39
N ILE A 110 -34.91 39.04 -13.96
CA ILE A 110 -34.05 37.85 -14.04
C ILE A 110 -32.84 38.12 -14.95
N SER A 111 -33.06 38.72 -16.12
CA SER A 111 -31.97 39.05 -17.06
C SER A 111 -30.94 39.99 -16.43
N LEU A 112 -31.38 40.98 -15.66
CA LEU A 112 -30.50 41.90 -14.95
C LEU A 112 -29.61 41.19 -13.92
N TYR A 113 -30.19 40.31 -13.09
CA TYR A 113 -29.45 39.62 -12.01
C TYR A 113 -28.62 38.42 -12.48
N LEU A 114 -28.91 37.87 -13.67
CA LEU A 114 -28.08 36.82 -14.28
C LEU A 114 -26.85 37.37 -15.02
N GLN A 115 -26.83 38.66 -15.38
CA GLN A 115 -25.73 39.26 -16.14
C GLN A 115 -24.33 39.07 -15.49
N PRO A 116 -24.13 39.25 -14.17
CA PRO A 116 -22.82 39.02 -13.56
C PRO A 116 -22.37 37.55 -13.66
N LEU A 117 -23.32 36.61 -13.55
CA LEU A 117 -23.06 35.18 -13.66
C LEU A 117 -22.69 34.81 -15.10
N GLN A 118 -23.36 35.42 -16.08
CA GLN A 118 -23.07 35.24 -17.51
C GLN A 118 -21.61 35.58 -17.82
N THR A 119 -21.14 36.76 -17.39
CA THR A 119 -19.75 37.18 -17.62
C THR A 119 -18.75 36.17 -17.05
N LEU A 120 -18.95 35.71 -15.81
CA LEU A 120 -18.05 34.75 -15.16
C LEU A 120 -18.01 33.38 -15.86
N LEU A 121 -19.17 32.87 -16.30
CA LEU A 121 -19.26 31.55 -16.94
C LEU A 121 -18.75 31.58 -18.38
N GLU A 122 -18.95 32.67 -19.11
CA GLU A 122 -18.37 32.87 -20.45
C GLU A 122 -16.84 32.96 -20.39
N GLU A 123 -16.28 33.69 -19.41
CA GLU A 123 -14.83 33.71 -19.15
C GLU A 123 -14.28 32.31 -18.86
N MET A 124 -14.99 31.52 -18.05
CA MET A 124 -14.59 30.16 -17.70
C MET A 124 -14.63 29.22 -18.92
N GLU A 125 -15.64 29.35 -19.78
CA GLU A 125 -15.76 28.54 -20.99
C GLU A 125 -14.69 28.90 -22.04
N GLN A 126 -14.31 30.18 -22.13
CA GLN A 126 -13.27 30.66 -23.07
C GLN A 126 -11.84 30.39 -22.58
N ALA A 127 -11.66 30.01 -21.31
CA ALA A 127 -10.35 29.72 -20.73
C ALA A 127 -9.76 28.41 -21.30
N GLU A 128 -9.11 28.48 -22.46
CA GLU A 128 -8.43 27.35 -23.12
C GLU A 128 -7.38 26.68 -22.23
N TYR A 129 -6.71 27.47 -21.36
CA TYR A 129 -5.74 26.96 -20.40
C TYR A 129 -6.36 26.02 -19.36
N LEU A 130 -7.66 26.16 -19.04
CA LEU A 130 -8.37 25.23 -18.16
C LEU A 130 -8.77 23.94 -18.88
N LYS A 131 -8.97 23.98 -20.21
CA LYS A 131 -9.39 22.85 -21.06
C LYS A 131 -8.23 21.95 -21.52
N ALA A 132 -7.03 22.52 -21.69
CA ALA A 132 -5.88 21.83 -22.29
C ALA A 132 -5.01 21.03 -21.32
N CYS A 133 -5.16 21.22 -20.01
CA CYS A 133 -4.16 20.78 -19.05
C CYS A 133 -4.50 19.47 -18.34
N THR A 134 -3.48 18.63 -18.18
CA THR A 134 -3.42 17.57 -17.17
C THR A 134 -3.70 18.19 -15.79
N LEU A 135 -4.68 17.66 -15.06
CA LEU A 135 -5.16 18.17 -13.77
C LEU A 135 -4.10 18.12 -12.66
N THR A 136 -3.06 18.95 -12.74
CA THR A 136 -2.07 19.12 -11.68
C THR A 136 -2.70 19.83 -10.47
N GLY A 137 -2.17 19.57 -9.26
CA GLY A 137 -2.77 20.07 -8.00
C GLY A 137 -2.89 21.60 -7.90
N THR A 138 -2.10 22.36 -8.66
CA THR A 138 -2.16 23.82 -8.78
C THR A 138 -3.34 24.32 -9.61
N LEU A 139 -3.60 23.69 -10.77
CA LEU A 139 -4.73 24.05 -11.64
C LEU A 139 -6.07 23.70 -10.98
N LEU A 140 -6.12 22.59 -10.25
CA LEU A 140 -7.32 22.20 -9.50
C LEU A 140 -7.66 23.22 -8.39
N ARG A 141 -6.66 23.93 -7.86
CA ARG A 141 -6.86 25.04 -6.90
C ARG A 141 -7.40 26.29 -7.60
N GLN A 142 -6.98 26.56 -8.83
CA GLN A 142 -7.48 27.68 -9.63
C GLN A 142 -8.92 27.43 -10.10
N LEU A 143 -9.23 26.23 -10.59
CA LEU A 143 -10.61 25.85 -10.93
C LEU A 143 -11.52 25.98 -9.70
N GLN A 144 -11.04 25.53 -8.54
CA GLN A 144 -11.79 25.65 -7.29
C GLN A 144 -12.10 27.11 -6.93
N SER A 145 -11.15 28.03 -7.06
CA SER A 145 -11.40 29.44 -6.74
C SER A 145 -12.37 30.11 -7.73
N TYR A 146 -12.38 29.70 -9.00
CA TYR A 146 -13.38 30.13 -9.97
C TYR A 146 -14.78 29.60 -9.63
N ILE A 147 -14.89 28.31 -9.30
CA ILE A 147 -16.16 27.70 -8.89
C ILE A 147 -16.72 28.37 -7.64
N ASP A 148 -15.88 28.67 -6.65
CA ASP A 148 -16.32 29.38 -5.45
C ASP A 148 -16.90 30.78 -5.79
N ARG A 149 -16.32 31.50 -6.77
CA ARG A 149 -16.86 32.79 -7.25
C ARG A 149 -18.18 32.64 -8.01
N VAL A 150 -18.29 31.63 -8.86
CA VAL A 150 -19.51 31.32 -9.62
C VAL A 150 -20.65 31.03 -8.64
N LEU A 151 -20.43 30.13 -7.68
CA LEU A 151 -21.45 29.74 -6.71
C LEU A 151 -21.82 30.89 -5.77
N TYR A 152 -20.86 31.71 -5.37
CA TYR A 152 -21.13 32.93 -4.63
C TYR A 152 -22.04 33.88 -5.43
N THR A 153 -21.79 34.01 -6.73
CA THR A 153 -22.63 34.84 -7.62
C THR A 153 -24.03 34.28 -7.78
N VAL A 154 -24.18 32.95 -7.92
CA VAL A 154 -25.50 32.28 -7.91
C VAL A 154 -26.25 32.56 -6.59
N CYS A 155 -25.56 32.52 -5.45
CA CYS A 155 -26.15 32.86 -4.15
C CYS A 155 -26.61 34.33 -4.10
N LEU A 156 -25.82 35.26 -4.67
CA LEU A 156 -26.22 36.67 -4.75
C LEU A 156 -27.44 36.86 -5.66
N THR A 157 -27.47 36.21 -6.82
CA THR A 157 -28.65 36.23 -7.72
C THR A 157 -29.89 35.71 -6.99
N TRP A 158 -29.77 34.63 -6.22
CA TRP A 158 -30.86 34.09 -5.40
C TRP A 158 -31.38 35.07 -4.33
N VAL A 159 -30.47 35.81 -3.68
CA VAL A 159 -30.82 36.75 -2.61
C VAL A 159 -31.46 38.04 -3.15
N HIS A 160 -31.00 38.52 -4.31
CA HIS A 160 -31.38 39.83 -4.83
C HIS A 160 -32.47 39.79 -5.89
N SER A 161 -32.63 38.70 -6.65
CA SER A 161 -33.71 38.57 -7.63
C SER A 161 -34.98 38.06 -6.98
N GLU A 162 -36.03 38.87 -7.02
CA GLU A 162 -37.34 38.50 -6.49
C GLU A 162 -37.93 37.32 -7.27
N HIS A 163 -37.75 37.31 -8.60
CA HIS A 163 -38.33 36.30 -9.46
C HIS A 163 -37.43 35.06 -9.64
N TYR A 164 -36.10 35.18 -9.61
CA TYR A 164 -35.21 34.02 -9.77
C TYR A 164 -35.11 33.15 -8.51
N SER A 165 -35.59 33.64 -7.36
CA SER A 165 -35.53 32.98 -6.05
C SER A 165 -36.47 31.76 -5.89
N THR A 166 -36.53 30.90 -6.92
CA THR A 166 -37.32 29.66 -6.96
C THR A 166 -36.42 28.43 -7.13
N PRO A 167 -36.62 27.34 -6.35
CA PRO A 167 -35.75 26.16 -6.40
C PRO A 167 -35.59 25.56 -7.80
N SER A 168 -36.67 25.54 -8.60
CA SER A 168 -36.65 25.00 -9.97
C SER A 168 -35.65 25.73 -10.89
N ARG A 169 -35.59 27.07 -10.83
CA ARG A 169 -34.67 27.87 -11.66
C ARG A 169 -33.22 27.68 -11.25
N VAL A 170 -32.96 27.63 -9.94
CA VAL A 170 -31.60 27.36 -9.44
C VAL A 170 -31.14 25.95 -9.83
N ILE A 171 -32.03 24.96 -9.84
CA ILE A 171 -31.70 23.61 -10.31
C ILE A 171 -31.24 23.65 -11.78
N VAL A 172 -31.94 24.37 -12.65
CA VAL A 172 -31.59 24.49 -14.08
C VAL A 172 -30.16 25.01 -14.23
N ILE A 173 -29.85 26.19 -13.68
CA ILE A 173 -28.50 26.76 -13.85
C ILE A 173 -27.41 25.92 -13.19
N LEU A 174 -27.69 25.27 -12.05
CA LEU A 174 -26.72 24.38 -11.42
C LEU A 174 -26.48 23.10 -12.25
N GLN A 175 -27.51 22.55 -12.89
CA GLN A 175 -27.36 21.44 -13.83
C GLN A 175 -26.54 21.85 -15.05
N GLU A 176 -26.82 23.01 -15.64
CA GLU A 176 -26.07 23.55 -16.77
C GLU A 176 -24.60 23.84 -16.41
N ILE A 177 -24.32 24.38 -15.21
CA ILE A 177 -22.95 24.53 -14.69
C ILE A 177 -22.27 23.16 -14.54
N CYS A 178 -22.98 22.14 -14.03
CA CYS A 178 -22.43 20.79 -13.96
C CYS A 178 -22.10 20.24 -15.36
N ASN A 179 -22.93 20.50 -16.36
CA ASN A 179 -22.70 20.10 -17.75
C ASN A 179 -21.45 20.77 -18.33
N LEU A 180 -21.30 22.08 -18.14
CA LEU A 180 -20.12 22.83 -18.57
C LEU A 180 -18.84 22.29 -17.92
N LEU A 181 -18.88 21.96 -16.64
CA LEU A 181 -17.73 21.37 -15.94
C LEU A 181 -17.35 19.99 -16.48
N ILE A 182 -18.33 19.15 -16.83
CA ILE A 182 -18.08 17.86 -17.49
C ILE A 182 -17.36 18.09 -18.82
N GLU A 183 -17.85 19.02 -19.66
CA GLU A 183 -17.23 19.34 -20.95
C GLU A 183 -15.81 19.89 -20.83
N MET A 184 -15.53 20.68 -19.80
CA MET A 184 -14.18 21.23 -19.58
C MET A 184 -13.16 20.15 -19.17
N VAL A 185 -13.60 19.14 -18.42
CA VAL A 185 -12.72 18.12 -17.83
C VAL A 185 -12.48 16.95 -18.79
N LEU A 186 -13.42 16.68 -19.70
CA LEU A 186 -13.38 15.56 -20.66
C LEU A 186 -12.13 15.54 -21.57
N PRO A 187 -11.67 16.65 -22.19
CA PRO A 187 -10.50 16.63 -23.08
C PRO A 187 -9.20 16.32 -22.35
N GLY A 188 -9.03 16.80 -21.12
CA GLY A 188 -7.85 16.52 -20.29
C GLY A 188 -7.79 15.05 -19.86
N LEU A 189 -8.94 14.43 -19.62
CA LEU A 189 -9.08 12.99 -19.30
C LEU A 189 -8.69 12.09 -20.47
N ARG A 190 -9.01 12.49 -21.71
CA ARG A 190 -8.64 11.72 -22.92
C ARG A 190 -7.14 11.72 -23.19
N ARG A 191 -6.39 12.70 -22.67
CA ARG A 191 -4.95 12.88 -22.93
C ARG A 191 -4.05 12.42 -21.78
N ALA A 192 -4.60 12.17 -20.61
CA ALA A 192 -3.83 11.86 -19.41
C ALA A 192 -4.03 10.40 -18.99
N GLU A 193 -2.93 9.71 -18.65
CA GLU A 193 -3.04 8.53 -17.77
C GLU A 193 -3.68 8.97 -16.44
N PRO A 194 -4.48 8.11 -15.77
CA PRO A 194 -5.24 8.52 -14.61
C PRO A 194 -4.45 8.30 -13.31
N PRO A 195 -3.81 9.32 -12.74
CA PRO A 195 -3.93 9.56 -11.32
C PRO A 195 -5.00 10.63 -11.11
N LEU A 196 -5.38 10.88 -9.85
CA LEU A 196 -6.18 12.03 -9.40
C LEU A 196 -7.67 11.76 -9.14
N SER A 197 -7.97 10.65 -8.47
CA SER A 197 -9.20 10.47 -7.69
C SER A 197 -9.36 11.50 -6.55
N GLN A 198 -8.27 12.13 -6.08
CA GLN A 198 -8.29 12.96 -4.87
C GLN A 198 -8.61 14.45 -5.07
N GLY A 199 -8.66 14.94 -6.31
CA GLY A 199 -9.01 16.35 -6.60
C GLY A 199 -10.48 16.60 -6.96
N ARG A 200 -11.22 15.55 -7.35
CA ARG A 200 -12.47 15.69 -8.11
C ARG A 200 -13.74 15.86 -7.26
N TRP A 201 -13.68 15.58 -5.96
CA TRP A 201 -14.81 15.70 -5.02
C TRP A 201 -15.10 17.14 -4.58
N ARG A 202 -14.17 18.08 -4.80
CA ARG A 202 -14.22 19.41 -4.18
C ARG A 202 -15.34 20.29 -4.74
N ILE A 203 -15.74 20.07 -6.00
CA ILE A 203 -16.81 20.84 -6.66
C ILE A 203 -18.17 20.53 -6.05
N LYS A 204 -18.54 19.24 -5.97
CA LYS A 204 -19.78 18.79 -5.33
C LYS A 204 -19.86 19.27 -3.88
N LEU A 205 -18.73 19.18 -3.16
CA LEU A 205 -18.63 19.70 -1.79
C LEU A 205 -18.79 21.22 -1.70
N SER A 206 -18.36 21.97 -2.71
CA SER A 206 -18.51 23.43 -2.74
C SER A 206 -19.96 23.85 -2.99
N ILE A 207 -20.66 23.16 -3.90
CA ILE A 207 -22.07 23.40 -4.17
C ILE A 207 -22.93 23.01 -2.95
N LEU A 208 -22.66 21.87 -2.32
CA LEU A 208 -23.33 21.45 -1.08
C LEU A 208 -23.05 22.41 0.08
N ARG A 209 -21.83 22.95 0.16
CA ARG A 209 -21.48 23.97 1.16
C ARG A 209 -22.25 25.27 0.94
N CYS A 210 -22.35 25.76 -0.30
CA CYS A 210 -23.14 26.95 -0.63
C CYS A 210 -24.64 26.75 -0.34
N ALA A 211 -25.17 25.55 -0.58
CA ALA A 211 -26.56 25.22 -0.24
C ALA A 211 -26.83 25.27 1.28
N ASN A 212 -25.86 24.86 2.09
CA ASN A 212 -25.97 24.79 3.55
C ASN A 212 -25.57 26.08 4.28
N ASP A 213 -24.79 26.96 3.64
CA ASP A 213 -24.34 28.24 4.20
C ASP A 213 -24.44 29.35 3.14
N PRO A 214 -25.67 29.76 2.77
CA PRO A 214 -25.85 30.84 1.81
C PRO A 214 -25.39 32.17 2.40
N VAL A 215 -24.85 33.02 1.53
CA VAL A 215 -24.42 34.39 1.85
C VAL A 215 -25.55 35.11 2.60
N ARG A 216 -25.27 35.59 3.82
CA ARG A 216 -26.22 36.34 4.63
C ARG A 216 -26.27 37.80 4.15
N PRO A 217 -27.35 38.27 3.52
CA PRO A 217 -27.59 39.71 3.40
C PRO A 217 -27.79 40.30 4.80
N GLN A 218 -27.29 41.52 5.03
CA GLN A 218 -27.24 42.13 6.38
C GLN A 218 -28.61 42.37 7.05
N ASP A 219 -29.76 42.17 6.39
CA ASP A 219 -31.08 42.53 6.93
C ASP A 219 -32.24 41.57 6.55
N LYS A 220 -31.97 40.34 6.05
CA LYS A 220 -33.04 39.36 5.72
C LYS A 220 -32.69 37.95 6.21
N GLU A 221 -33.69 37.20 6.67
CA GLU A 221 -33.51 35.77 6.96
C GLU A 221 -33.06 35.02 5.69
N PRO A 222 -32.04 34.16 5.79
CA PRO A 222 -31.52 33.45 4.63
C PRO A 222 -32.55 32.41 4.14
N ARG A 223 -33.05 32.61 2.91
CA ARG A 223 -33.82 31.57 2.22
C ARG A 223 -32.88 30.49 1.74
N LEU A 224 -33.01 29.29 2.31
CA LEU A 224 -32.19 28.13 1.95
C LEU A 224 -32.63 27.53 0.62
N TRP A 225 -31.73 26.80 -0.02
CA TRP A 225 -32.06 25.97 -1.18
C TRP A 225 -32.77 24.70 -0.73
N GLU A 226 -34.07 24.62 -0.99
CA GLU A 226 -34.89 23.46 -0.63
C GLU A 226 -35.07 22.52 -1.83
N PHE A 227 -34.06 21.71 -2.11
CA PHE A 227 -34.18 20.63 -3.09
C PHE A 227 -33.26 19.44 -2.80
N PRO A 228 -33.65 18.20 -3.18
CA PRO A 228 -32.76 17.05 -3.11
C PRO A 228 -31.51 17.25 -3.99
N PRO A 229 -30.29 17.00 -3.49
CA PRO A 229 -29.05 17.11 -4.29
C PRO A 229 -29.06 16.25 -5.55
N SER A 230 -29.83 15.16 -5.57
CA SER A 230 -29.98 14.28 -6.72
C SER A 230 -30.59 14.97 -7.94
N LEU A 231 -31.37 16.06 -7.76
CA LEU A 231 -31.89 16.82 -8.89
C LEU A 231 -30.76 17.54 -9.64
N VAL A 232 -29.75 18.05 -8.95
CA VAL A 232 -28.62 18.75 -9.58
C VAL A 232 -27.53 17.76 -10.02
N PHE A 233 -27.18 16.79 -9.16
CA PHE A 233 -25.95 16.03 -9.34
C PHE A 233 -26.10 14.70 -10.06
N ARG A 234 -27.31 14.24 -10.44
CA ARG A 234 -27.49 12.90 -11.03
C ARG A 234 -26.50 12.59 -12.16
N ARG A 235 -26.40 13.47 -13.17
CA ARG A 235 -25.48 13.28 -14.31
C ARG A 235 -24.01 13.32 -13.88
N MET A 236 -23.65 14.29 -13.05
CA MET A 236 -22.29 14.43 -12.52
C MET A 236 -21.88 13.21 -11.68
N ASP A 237 -22.78 12.68 -10.86
CA ASP A 237 -22.53 11.49 -10.04
C ASP A 237 -22.31 10.26 -10.90
N SER A 238 -23.13 10.07 -11.95
CA SER A 238 -22.91 9.01 -12.94
C SER A 238 -21.56 9.17 -13.66
N PHE A 239 -21.22 10.39 -14.11
CA PHE A 239 -19.93 10.68 -14.75
C PHE A 239 -18.74 10.38 -13.83
N LEU A 240 -18.80 10.83 -12.58
CA LEU A 240 -17.76 10.59 -11.57
C LEU A 240 -17.65 9.09 -11.21
N HIS A 241 -18.78 8.38 -11.16
CA HIS A 241 -18.79 6.94 -10.93
C HIS A 241 -18.09 6.19 -12.07
N ARG A 242 -18.41 6.53 -13.34
CA ARG A 242 -17.74 5.96 -14.52
C ARG A 242 -16.25 6.21 -14.49
N LEU A 243 -15.84 7.44 -14.21
CA LEU A 243 -14.44 7.80 -14.07
C LEU A 243 -13.71 6.98 -13.01
N LYS A 244 -14.30 6.84 -11.84
CA LYS A 244 -13.70 6.05 -10.75
C LYS A 244 -13.58 4.59 -11.15
N THR A 245 -14.59 4.02 -11.78
CA THR A 245 -14.56 2.64 -12.25
C THR A 245 -13.49 2.46 -13.32
N ILE A 246 -13.37 3.37 -14.29
CA ILE A 246 -12.31 3.35 -15.32
C ILE A 246 -10.91 3.49 -14.70
N GLU A 247 -10.73 4.37 -13.72
CA GLU A 247 -9.47 4.49 -12.96
C GLU A 247 -9.14 3.20 -12.18
N VAL A 248 -10.16 2.54 -11.64
CA VAL A 248 -9.99 1.27 -10.91
C VAL A 248 -9.67 0.11 -11.87
N THR A 249 -10.29 0.09 -13.04
CA THR A 249 -10.03 -0.87 -14.12
C THR A 249 -8.82 -0.52 -14.97
N ALA A 250 -8.21 0.65 -14.76
CA ALA A 250 -7.11 1.13 -15.58
C ALA A 250 -6.01 0.07 -15.66
N GLN A 251 -5.60 -0.18 -16.90
CA GLN A 251 -4.76 -1.28 -17.38
C GLN A 251 -3.55 -1.58 -16.47
N HIS A 252 -2.96 -0.56 -15.85
CA HIS A 252 -1.85 -0.65 -14.89
C HIS A 252 -2.01 -1.69 -13.76
N ARG A 253 -3.21 -1.89 -13.22
CA ARG A 253 -3.41 -2.87 -12.13
C ARG A 253 -3.45 -4.30 -12.63
N PHE A 254 -4.04 -4.53 -13.81
CA PHE A 254 -4.16 -5.85 -14.43
C PHE A 254 -2.91 -6.24 -15.25
N LEU A 255 -2.09 -5.29 -15.71
CA LEU A 255 -0.80 -5.56 -16.36
C LEU A 255 0.17 -6.36 -15.48
N LYS A 256 0.04 -6.26 -14.15
CA LYS A 256 0.83 -7.09 -13.24
C LYS A 256 0.45 -8.57 -13.28
N LEU A 257 -0.77 -8.90 -13.75
CA LEU A 257 -1.21 -10.28 -13.90
C LEU A 257 -0.51 -11.00 -15.05
N GLU A 258 -0.06 -10.27 -16.09
CA GLU A 258 0.67 -10.86 -17.23
C GLU A 258 1.91 -11.63 -16.79
N LYS A 259 2.57 -11.16 -15.73
CA LYS A 259 3.80 -11.73 -15.17
C LYS A 259 3.58 -12.44 -13.83
N ALA A 260 2.34 -12.68 -13.45
CA ALA A 260 2.03 -13.33 -12.18
C ALA A 260 2.25 -14.85 -12.31
N GLU A 261 3.34 -15.34 -11.72
CA GLU A 261 3.63 -16.77 -11.65
C GLU A 261 3.14 -17.34 -10.32
N MET A 262 2.10 -18.17 -10.38
CA MET A 262 1.59 -18.90 -9.22
C MET A 262 2.47 -20.13 -8.98
N GLY A 263 3.13 -20.20 -7.82
CA GLY A 263 3.90 -21.37 -7.40
C GLY A 263 3.02 -22.48 -6.80
N GLY A 264 3.60 -23.68 -6.58
CA GLY A 264 2.94 -24.80 -5.89
C GLY A 264 2.44 -25.92 -6.82
N ALA A 265 1.87 -26.97 -6.24
CA ALA A 265 1.48 -28.18 -6.97
C ALA A 265 0.41 -27.92 -8.06
N ARG A 266 -0.50 -26.97 -7.82
CA ARG A 266 -1.50 -26.49 -8.78
C ARG A 266 -1.12 -25.16 -9.43
N GLY A 267 0.11 -24.68 -9.23
CA GLY A 267 0.59 -23.36 -9.66
C GLY A 267 0.40 -23.11 -11.16
N ASN A 268 0.73 -24.08 -12.01
CA ASN A 268 0.55 -23.96 -13.46
C ASN A 268 -0.92 -23.80 -13.88
N ILE A 269 -1.84 -24.50 -13.21
CA ILE A 269 -3.27 -24.45 -13.53
C ILE A 269 -3.82 -23.08 -13.11
N LEU A 270 -3.55 -22.67 -11.86
CA LEU A 270 -4.00 -21.39 -11.34
C LEU A 270 -3.37 -20.22 -12.12
N GLY A 271 -2.08 -20.31 -12.46
CA GLY A 271 -1.40 -19.32 -13.29
C GLY A 271 -2.01 -19.19 -14.69
N SER A 272 -2.36 -20.31 -15.33
CA SER A 272 -3.07 -20.27 -16.62
C SER A 272 -4.45 -19.62 -16.51
N GLN A 273 -5.17 -19.82 -15.40
CA GLN A 273 -6.47 -19.17 -15.17
C GLN A 273 -6.32 -17.66 -14.92
N VAL A 274 -5.28 -17.24 -14.19
CA VAL A 274 -4.95 -15.82 -14.01
C VAL A 274 -4.61 -15.16 -15.35
N PHE A 275 -3.85 -15.85 -16.20
CA PHE A 275 -3.50 -15.35 -17.53
C PHE A 275 -4.73 -15.19 -18.43
N GLN A 276 -5.67 -16.15 -18.41
CA GLN A 276 -6.95 -16.03 -19.13
C GLN A 276 -7.75 -14.81 -18.67
N ILE A 277 -7.83 -14.56 -17.35
CA ILE A 277 -8.47 -13.35 -16.81
C ILE A 277 -7.79 -12.09 -17.35
N TYR A 278 -6.46 -12.07 -17.42
CA TYR A 278 -5.72 -10.95 -17.98
C TYR A 278 -6.04 -10.70 -19.46
N GLU A 279 -6.12 -11.75 -20.29
CA GLU A 279 -6.51 -11.64 -21.69
C GLU A 279 -7.94 -11.10 -21.84
N GLU A 280 -8.90 -11.64 -21.08
CA GLU A 280 -10.29 -11.19 -21.09
C GLU A 280 -10.42 -9.72 -20.67
N VAL A 281 -9.74 -9.29 -19.60
CA VAL A 281 -9.70 -7.87 -19.20
C VAL A 281 -9.10 -7.02 -20.31
N SER A 282 -8.01 -7.47 -20.93
CA SER A 282 -7.32 -6.72 -21.98
C SER A 282 -8.21 -6.54 -23.21
N GLU A 283 -8.96 -7.55 -23.61
CA GLU A 283 -9.94 -7.47 -24.70
C GLU A 283 -11.10 -6.55 -24.36
N LEU A 284 -11.64 -6.62 -23.14
CA LEU A 284 -12.71 -5.72 -22.70
C LEU A 284 -12.26 -4.26 -22.68
N VAL A 285 -11.05 -3.99 -22.17
CA VAL A 285 -10.49 -2.63 -22.15
C VAL A 285 -10.22 -2.12 -23.57
N LYS A 286 -9.71 -2.97 -24.48
CA LYS A 286 -9.53 -2.59 -25.90
C LYS A 286 -10.85 -2.27 -26.58
N GLY A 287 -11.85 -3.15 -26.44
CA GLY A 287 -13.18 -2.91 -27.01
C GLY A 287 -13.84 -1.65 -26.47
N PHE A 288 -13.62 -1.34 -25.19
CA PHE A 288 -14.09 -0.10 -24.57
C PHE A 288 -13.27 1.13 -24.99
N ALA A 289 -11.99 0.99 -25.30
CA ALA A 289 -11.16 2.10 -25.81
C ALA A 289 -11.47 2.44 -27.28
N ASP A 290 -11.84 1.43 -28.08
CA ASP A 290 -12.15 1.56 -29.51
C ASP A 290 -13.63 1.91 -29.78
N CYS A 291 -14.42 2.23 -28.76
CA CYS A 291 -15.83 2.54 -28.92
C CYS A 291 -16.05 3.82 -29.75
N LYS A 292 -17.10 3.82 -30.59
CA LYS A 292 -17.42 4.97 -31.47
C LYS A 292 -18.11 6.13 -30.74
N TYR A 293 -18.63 5.87 -29.54
CA TYR A 293 -19.26 6.85 -28.65
C TYR A 293 -18.29 7.31 -27.57
N ASP A 294 -18.67 8.30 -26.76
CA ASP A 294 -17.86 8.74 -25.62
C ASP A 294 -18.03 7.79 -24.42
N PRO A 295 -17.01 7.00 -24.03
CA PRO A 295 -17.14 6.01 -22.95
C PRO A 295 -17.44 6.63 -21.58
N LEU A 296 -17.23 7.95 -21.44
CA LEU A 296 -17.49 8.71 -20.23
C LEU A 296 -18.90 9.29 -20.14
N ASP A 297 -19.70 9.25 -21.22
CA ASP A 297 -21.05 9.82 -21.23
C ASP A 297 -22.01 9.00 -20.35
N PRO A 298 -22.56 9.57 -19.26
CA PRO A 298 -23.54 8.92 -18.39
C PRO A 298 -24.76 8.29 -19.08
N ALA A 299 -25.13 8.74 -20.28
CA ALA A 299 -26.32 8.28 -20.99
C ALA A 299 -26.18 6.89 -21.63
N GLU A 300 -24.95 6.38 -21.82
CA GLU A 300 -24.71 5.13 -22.58
C GLU A 300 -24.88 3.87 -21.72
N GLU A 301 -25.77 2.93 -22.08
CA GLU A 301 -26.06 1.74 -21.26
C GLU A 301 -24.92 0.70 -21.22
N ASP A 302 -24.07 0.66 -22.24
CA ASP A 302 -22.95 -0.28 -22.41
C ASP A 302 -21.97 -0.31 -21.23
N PHE A 303 -21.87 0.81 -20.51
CA PHE A 303 -20.99 0.91 -19.34
C PHE A 303 -21.40 -0.04 -18.20
N ALA A 304 -22.71 -0.26 -18.01
CA ALA A 304 -23.20 -1.18 -16.99
C ALA A 304 -22.81 -2.62 -17.32
N GLU A 305 -22.85 -3.01 -18.60
CA GLU A 305 -22.40 -4.32 -19.07
C GLU A 305 -20.89 -4.48 -18.87
N PHE A 306 -20.09 -3.47 -19.25
CA PHE A 306 -18.64 -3.46 -19.02
C PHE A 306 -18.33 -3.62 -17.52
N GLN A 307 -18.98 -2.84 -16.66
CA GLN A 307 -18.80 -2.92 -15.21
C GLN A 307 -19.18 -4.30 -14.66
N SER A 308 -20.26 -4.89 -15.15
CA SER A 308 -20.69 -6.24 -14.76
C SER A 308 -19.64 -7.30 -15.13
N LYS A 309 -19.09 -7.23 -16.35
CA LYS A 309 -18.03 -8.15 -16.81
C LYS A 309 -16.75 -8.01 -15.98
N ILE A 310 -16.34 -6.78 -15.65
CA ILE A 310 -15.20 -6.53 -14.76
C ILE A 310 -15.44 -7.13 -13.36
N GLN A 311 -16.65 -6.97 -12.80
CA GLN A 311 -16.96 -7.54 -11.50
C GLN A 311 -16.99 -9.08 -11.52
N ASP A 312 -17.42 -9.70 -12.62
CA ASP A 312 -17.33 -11.15 -12.80
C ASP A 312 -15.86 -11.62 -12.78
N LEU A 313 -14.98 -10.93 -13.51
CA LEU A 313 -13.55 -11.21 -13.53
C LEU A 313 -12.90 -11.03 -12.14
N ASP A 314 -13.32 -10.04 -11.37
CA ASP A 314 -12.89 -9.86 -9.98
C ASP A 314 -13.31 -11.05 -9.09
N ARG A 315 -14.53 -11.57 -9.23
CA ARG A 315 -15.01 -12.73 -8.45
C ARG A 315 -14.27 -14.01 -8.85
N ARG A 316 -14.02 -14.20 -10.14
CA ARG A 316 -13.21 -15.32 -10.65
C ARG A 316 -11.79 -15.24 -10.11
N LEU A 317 -11.16 -14.06 -10.15
CA LEU A 317 -9.82 -13.86 -9.60
C LEU A 317 -9.80 -14.10 -8.08
N ALA A 318 -10.79 -13.62 -7.34
CA ALA A 318 -10.92 -13.87 -5.91
C ALA A 318 -10.97 -15.37 -5.60
N THR A 319 -11.72 -16.14 -6.38
CA THR A 319 -11.82 -17.61 -6.24
C THR A 319 -10.47 -18.28 -6.46
N ILE A 320 -9.73 -17.87 -7.50
CA ILE A 320 -8.38 -18.38 -7.79
C ILE A 320 -7.42 -18.06 -6.64
N LEU A 321 -7.50 -16.85 -6.07
CA LEU A 321 -6.66 -16.45 -4.93
C LEU A 321 -6.99 -17.27 -3.68
N CYS A 322 -8.27 -17.51 -3.38
CA CYS A 322 -8.69 -18.37 -2.26
C CYS A 322 -8.11 -19.78 -2.41
N GLN A 323 -8.23 -20.38 -3.60
CA GLN A 323 -7.61 -21.69 -3.89
C GLN A 323 -6.08 -21.66 -3.74
N GLY A 324 -5.44 -20.56 -4.17
CA GLY A 324 -4.00 -20.35 -3.99
C GLY A 324 -3.59 -20.27 -2.52
N PHE A 325 -4.40 -19.64 -1.66
CA PHE A 325 -4.17 -19.62 -0.22
C PHE A 325 -4.37 -20.99 0.40
N ASP A 326 -5.39 -21.74 0.00
CA ASP A 326 -5.65 -23.10 0.49
C ASP A 326 -4.51 -24.08 0.14
N ASP A 327 -3.83 -23.87 -1.00
CA ASP A 327 -2.69 -24.68 -1.44
C ASP A 327 -1.36 -24.32 -0.76
N CYS A 328 -1.29 -23.20 -0.05
CA CYS A 328 -0.06 -22.77 0.60
C CYS A 328 0.25 -23.67 1.81
N ASN A 329 1.35 -24.42 1.74
CA ASN A 329 1.83 -25.28 2.82
C ASN A 329 2.72 -24.57 3.85
N SER A 330 3.06 -23.30 3.62
CA SER A 330 3.93 -22.53 4.50
C SER A 330 3.43 -21.09 4.62
N LEU A 331 3.70 -20.47 5.78
CA LEU A 331 3.42 -19.06 6.01
C LEU A 331 4.15 -18.18 4.98
N ALA A 332 5.41 -18.51 4.67
CA ALA A 332 6.20 -17.78 3.69
C ALA A 332 5.60 -17.83 2.27
N SER A 333 5.06 -18.96 1.83
CA SER A 333 4.40 -19.04 0.52
C SER A 333 3.10 -18.23 0.48
N ALA A 334 2.33 -18.25 1.56
CA ALA A 334 1.07 -17.50 1.64
C ALA A 334 1.31 -15.97 1.70
N VAL A 335 2.33 -15.53 2.44
CA VAL A 335 2.73 -14.10 2.48
C VAL A 335 3.27 -13.64 1.11
N LYS A 336 4.05 -14.47 0.41
CA LYS A 336 4.44 -14.17 -0.98
C LYS A 336 3.23 -13.99 -1.90
N LEU A 337 2.20 -14.83 -1.76
CA LEU A 337 0.95 -14.69 -2.52
C LEU A 337 0.29 -13.33 -2.26
N VAL A 338 0.22 -12.89 -1.00
CA VAL A 338 -0.28 -11.54 -0.65
C VAL A 338 0.54 -10.45 -1.36
N HIS A 339 1.87 -10.55 -1.34
CA HIS A 339 2.73 -9.54 -1.96
C HIS A 339 2.57 -9.47 -3.49
N MET A 340 2.48 -10.62 -4.16
CA MET A 340 2.30 -10.69 -5.62
C MET A 340 1.02 -9.98 -6.07
N PHE A 341 -0.08 -10.15 -5.32
CA PHE A 341 -1.39 -9.58 -5.68
C PHE A 341 -1.76 -8.33 -4.88
N SER A 342 -0.81 -7.74 -4.15
CA SER A 342 -1.03 -6.60 -3.23
C SER A 342 -1.87 -5.45 -3.84
N SER A 343 -1.63 -5.07 -5.09
CA SER A 343 -2.37 -3.98 -5.74
C SER A 343 -3.81 -4.34 -6.18
N LEU A 344 -4.17 -5.62 -6.14
CA LEU A 344 -5.49 -6.14 -6.49
C LEU A 344 -6.31 -6.52 -5.25
N LEU A 345 -5.64 -6.84 -4.13
CA LEU A 345 -6.30 -7.21 -2.87
C LEU A 345 -7.11 -6.07 -2.24
N ASP A 346 -6.86 -4.81 -2.61
CA ASP A 346 -7.67 -3.67 -2.17
C ASP A 346 -9.03 -3.56 -2.89
N ARG A 347 -9.27 -4.33 -3.95
CA ARG A 347 -10.54 -4.30 -4.69
C ARG A 347 -11.67 -4.86 -3.82
N PRO A 348 -12.84 -4.21 -3.72
CA PRO A 348 -13.86 -4.56 -2.74
C PRO A 348 -14.31 -6.03 -2.79
N LEU A 349 -14.53 -6.57 -4.00
CA LEU A 349 -14.99 -7.95 -4.18
C LEU A 349 -13.91 -8.96 -3.80
N ILE A 350 -12.64 -8.70 -4.16
CA ILE A 350 -11.52 -9.57 -3.80
C ILE A 350 -11.22 -9.48 -2.31
N LYS A 351 -11.20 -8.27 -1.77
CA LYS A 351 -10.95 -7.99 -0.36
C LYS A 351 -11.95 -8.71 0.54
N ALA A 352 -13.23 -8.71 0.19
CA ALA A 352 -14.26 -9.38 0.96
C ALA A 352 -13.97 -10.88 1.13
N GLU A 353 -13.58 -11.56 0.05
CA GLU A 353 -13.31 -13.00 0.05
C GLU A 353 -11.95 -13.36 0.67
N VAL A 354 -10.91 -12.54 0.47
CA VAL A 354 -9.54 -12.83 0.96
C VAL A 354 -9.35 -12.40 2.43
N SER A 355 -10.17 -11.49 2.96
CA SER A 355 -10.03 -10.96 4.33
C SER A 355 -9.89 -12.03 5.43
N PRO A 356 -10.66 -13.14 5.42
CA PRO A 356 -10.55 -14.19 6.44
C PRO A 356 -9.17 -14.87 6.48
N TYR A 357 -8.47 -14.93 5.34
CA TYR A 357 -7.15 -15.58 5.27
C TYR A 357 -6.09 -14.84 6.08
N TYR A 358 -6.23 -13.53 6.32
CA TYR A 358 -5.29 -12.80 7.19
C TYR A 358 -5.34 -13.28 8.64
N SER A 359 -6.53 -13.66 9.14
CA SER A 359 -6.66 -14.30 10.45
C SER A 359 -6.03 -15.70 10.44
N SER A 360 -6.20 -16.47 9.37
CA SER A 360 -5.53 -17.77 9.21
C SER A 360 -4.00 -17.64 9.18
N LEU A 361 -3.44 -16.59 8.58
CA LEU A 361 -2.01 -16.30 8.59
C LEU A 361 -1.49 -15.99 10.01
N LEU A 362 -2.24 -15.20 10.78
CA LEU A 362 -1.94 -14.93 12.19
C LEU A 362 -1.97 -16.22 13.03
N ALA A 363 -3.00 -17.06 12.84
CA ALA A 363 -3.11 -18.34 13.52
C ALA A 363 -1.97 -19.30 13.16
N ALA A 364 -1.57 -19.34 11.88
CA ALA A 364 -0.43 -20.14 11.42
C ALA A 364 0.89 -19.66 12.06
N PHE A 365 1.12 -18.35 12.14
CA PHE A 365 2.30 -17.80 12.82
C PHE A 365 2.27 -18.07 14.33
N SER A 366 1.09 -17.97 14.97
CA SER A 366 0.92 -18.33 16.37
C SER A 366 1.27 -19.80 16.64
N THR A 367 0.87 -20.70 15.73
CA THR A 367 1.19 -22.13 15.80
C THR A 367 2.69 -22.38 15.65
N GLU A 368 3.36 -21.63 14.76
CA GLU A 368 4.81 -21.69 14.60
C GLU A 368 5.55 -21.24 15.88
N LEU A 369 5.05 -20.19 16.55
CA LEU A 369 5.57 -19.76 17.85
C LEU A 369 5.43 -20.85 18.92
N ASP A 370 4.29 -21.56 18.96
CA ASP A 370 4.10 -22.69 19.89
C ASP A 370 5.07 -23.84 19.58
N ALA A 371 5.26 -24.16 18.30
CA ALA A 371 6.19 -25.20 17.89
C ALA A 371 7.63 -24.87 18.32
N VAL A 372 8.07 -23.62 18.13
CA VAL A 372 9.39 -23.16 18.58
C VAL A 372 9.50 -23.18 20.11
N LYS A 373 8.44 -22.82 20.83
CA LYS A 373 8.42 -22.89 22.30
C LYS A 373 8.56 -24.33 22.80
N VAL A 374 7.86 -25.28 22.17
CA VAL A 374 7.98 -26.72 22.49
C VAL A 374 9.39 -27.23 22.20
N LEU A 375 9.99 -26.86 21.06
CA LEU A 375 11.38 -27.19 20.75
C LEU A 375 12.36 -26.63 21.80
N TYR A 376 12.13 -25.41 22.26
CA TYR A 376 12.93 -24.82 23.33
C TYR A 376 12.77 -25.61 24.65
N ASP A 377 11.55 -25.84 25.11
CA ASP A 377 11.28 -26.49 26.39
C ASP A 377 11.78 -27.94 26.44
N THR A 378 11.58 -28.70 25.35
CA THR A 378 12.08 -30.07 25.24
C THR A 378 13.61 -30.11 25.34
N GLN A 379 14.30 -29.18 24.68
CA GLN A 379 15.75 -29.12 24.71
C GLN A 379 16.29 -28.73 26.09
N ILE A 380 15.64 -27.76 26.75
CA ILE A 380 15.99 -27.36 28.12
C ILE A 380 15.74 -28.50 29.12
N ALA A 381 14.64 -29.24 28.96
CA ALA A 381 14.36 -30.40 29.81
C ALA A 381 15.41 -31.52 29.64
N LEU A 382 15.83 -31.80 28.41
CA LEU A 382 16.91 -32.76 28.12
C LEU A 382 18.25 -32.34 28.73
N ALA A 383 18.57 -31.05 28.68
CA ALA A 383 19.78 -30.50 29.30
C ALA A 383 19.75 -30.68 30.84
N ARG A 384 18.59 -30.46 31.48
CA ARG A 384 18.42 -30.61 32.94
C ARG A 384 18.41 -32.07 33.41
N ALA A 385 17.96 -33.00 32.59
CA ALA A 385 17.89 -34.43 32.92
C ALA A 385 19.25 -35.15 32.87
N GLY A 386 20.34 -34.45 32.55
CA GLY A 386 21.72 -34.99 32.56
C GLY A 386 22.02 -36.04 31.49
N GLY A 387 21.10 -36.28 30.55
CA GLY A 387 21.18 -37.37 29.56
C GLY A 387 21.29 -36.95 28.09
N GLY A 388 21.29 -35.65 27.76
CA GLY A 388 21.33 -35.16 26.37
C GLY A 388 22.55 -34.29 26.06
N ALA A 389 23.15 -34.51 24.89
CA ALA A 389 24.08 -33.53 24.31
C ALA A 389 23.35 -32.18 24.17
N LEU A 390 24.00 -31.11 24.64
CA LEU A 390 23.51 -29.74 24.45
C LEU A 390 23.29 -29.49 22.96
N PRO A 391 22.29 -28.67 22.57
CA PRO A 391 21.97 -28.44 21.17
C PRO A 391 23.17 -27.78 20.50
N ALA A 392 23.98 -28.59 19.84
CA ALA A 392 25.20 -28.19 19.18
C ALA A 392 25.24 -28.87 17.83
N HIS A 393 25.49 -28.07 16.80
CA HIS A 393 25.76 -28.58 15.46
C HIS A 393 26.94 -29.54 15.49
N THR A 394 26.94 -30.51 14.57
CA THR A 394 28.07 -31.43 14.40
C THR A 394 29.37 -30.65 14.28
N ASN A 395 30.37 -31.01 15.08
CA ASN A 395 31.67 -30.32 15.16
C ASN A 395 31.64 -28.89 15.71
N MET A 396 30.57 -28.47 16.39
CA MET A 396 30.55 -27.20 17.11
C MET A 396 30.88 -27.40 18.60
N PRO A 397 31.65 -26.49 19.20
CA PRO A 397 31.82 -26.47 20.66
C PRO A 397 30.49 -26.29 21.40
N PRO A 398 30.36 -26.81 22.63
CA PRO A 398 29.10 -26.78 23.37
C PRO A 398 28.54 -25.36 23.59
N VAL A 399 29.35 -24.37 23.98
CA VAL A 399 28.85 -23.00 24.27
C VAL A 399 28.50 -22.29 22.97
N ALA A 400 29.44 -22.20 22.02
CA ALA A 400 29.16 -21.60 20.72
C ALA A 400 27.97 -22.26 20.00
N GLY A 401 27.84 -23.59 20.11
CA GLY A 401 26.74 -24.36 19.53
C GLY A 401 25.37 -24.01 20.12
N GLN A 402 25.29 -23.88 21.45
CA GLN A 402 24.07 -23.46 22.13
C GLN A 402 23.66 -22.03 21.78
N LEU A 403 24.64 -21.11 21.70
CA LEU A 403 24.39 -19.73 21.26
C LEU A 403 23.87 -19.69 19.82
N GLN A 404 24.49 -20.50 18.94
CA GLN A 404 24.09 -20.61 17.54
C GLN A 404 22.67 -21.14 17.40
N TRP A 405 22.33 -22.22 18.11
CA TRP A 405 21.01 -22.82 18.09
C TRP A 405 19.92 -21.83 18.52
N SER A 406 20.13 -21.09 19.63
CA SER A 406 19.19 -20.05 20.05
C SER A 406 19.06 -18.92 19.02
N LEU A 407 20.18 -18.52 18.40
CA LEU A 407 20.17 -17.52 17.34
C LEU A 407 19.38 -17.97 16.10
N GLU A 408 19.53 -19.24 15.71
CA GLU A 408 18.79 -19.83 14.58
C GLU A 408 17.28 -19.89 14.85
N LEU A 409 16.86 -20.22 16.08
CA LEU A 409 15.45 -20.16 16.47
C LEU A 409 14.89 -18.75 16.41
N GLN A 410 15.66 -17.74 16.83
CA GLN A 410 15.28 -16.34 16.69
C GLN A 410 15.14 -15.95 15.21
N GLN A 411 16.14 -16.25 14.38
CA GLN A 411 16.13 -15.92 12.95
C GLN A 411 14.96 -16.58 12.21
N ARG A 412 14.58 -17.80 12.61
CA ARG A 412 13.41 -18.53 12.08
C ARG A 412 12.10 -17.77 12.32
N LEU A 413 11.97 -17.02 13.41
CA LEU A 413 10.76 -16.27 13.77
C LEU A 413 10.76 -14.82 13.24
N GLU A 414 11.92 -14.17 13.22
CA GLU A 414 12.04 -12.75 12.84
C GLU A 414 11.63 -12.45 11.40
N GLY A 415 12.00 -13.33 10.46
CA GLY A 415 11.66 -13.18 9.05
C GLY A 415 10.14 -13.16 8.82
N PRO A 416 9.42 -14.23 9.19
CA PRO A 416 7.96 -14.30 9.06
C PRO A 416 7.23 -13.19 9.82
N HIS A 417 7.67 -12.83 11.03
CA HIS A 417 7.10 -11.70 11.77
C HIS A 417 7.20 -10.39 10.97
N ARG A 418 8.40 -10.08 10.45
CA ARG A 418 8.62 -8.84 9.68
C ARG A 418 7.76 -8.78 8.43
N GLU A 419 7.69 -9.86 7.67
CA GLU A 419 6.92 -9.90 6.42
C GLU A 419 5.42 -9.84 6.69
N LEU A 420 4.92 -10.56 7.70
CA LEU A 420 3.50 -10.58 8.05
C LEU A 420 3.01 -9.22 8.53
N PHE A 421 3.72 -8.57 9.46
CA PHE A 421 3.33 -7.28 10.03
C PHE A 421 3.68 -6.08 9.14
N ALA A 422 4.38 -6.28 8.01
CA ALA A 422 4.56 -5.25 6.98
C ALA A 422 3.32 -5.06 6.09
N ILE A 423 2.34 -5.97 6.15
CA ILE A 423 1.13 -5.91 5.34
C ILE A 423 0.13 -4.92 5.96
N ASN A 424 -0.36 -3.98 5.15
CA ASN A 424 -1.37 -3.01 5.55
C ASN A 424 -2.78 -3.63 5.48
N HIS A 425 -3.23 -4.32 6.53
CA HIS A 425 -4.58 -4.86 6.62
C HIS A 425 -5.17 -4.72 8.04
N PRO A 426 -6.46 -4.35 8.21
CA PRO A 426 -7.07 -4.17 9.53
C PRO A 426 -6.97 -5.40 10.46
N ALA A 427 -6.99 -6.61 9.90
CA ALA A 427 -6.85 -7.84 10.69
C ALA A 427 -5.48 -7.93 11.41
N LEU A 428 -4.43 -7.35 10.84
CA LEU A 428 -3.07 -7.34 11.41
C LEU A 428 -2.87 -6.24 12.47
N SER A 429 -3.89 -5.42 12.73
CA SER A 429 -3.97 -4.49 13.85
C SER A 429 -5.09 -4.86 14.83
N SER A 430 -5.54 -6.12 14.77
CA SER A 430 -6.57 -6.63 15.67
C SER A 430 -5.99 -7.02 17.03
N ALA A 431 -6.85 -7.23 18.03
CA ALA A 431 -6.45 -7.74 19.33
C ALA A 431 -5.77 -9.12 19.26
N GLU A 432 -6.11 -9.93 18.26
CA GLU A 432 -5.43 -11.20 17.97
C GLU A 432 -4.00 -10.96 17.50
N ALA A 433 -3.79 -10.01 16.59
CA ALA A 433 -2.47 -9.64 16.11
C ALA A 433 -1.57 -9.11 17.24
N GLU A 434 -2.11 -8.28 18.13
CA GLU A 434 -1.40 -7.80 19.32
C GLU A 434 -1.02 -8.93 20.28
N LEU A 435 -1.87 -9.95 20.44
CA LEU A 435 -1.55 -11.13 21.25
C LEU A 435 -0.39 -11.92 20.61
N VAL A 436 -0.44 -12.14 19.30
CA VAL A 436 0.61 -12.86 18.57
C VAL A 436 1.94 -12.11 18.61
N SER A 437 1.93 -10.78 18.46
CA SER A 437 3.14 -9.94 18.63
C SER A 437 3.73 -10.06 20.03
N ARG A 438 2.90 -9.99 21.09
CA ARG A 438 3.38 -10.17 22.48
C ARG A 438 4.02 -11.54 22.69
N LYS A 439 3.38 -12.61 22.19
CA LYS A 439 3.92 -13.98 22.25
C LYS A 439 5.28 -14.09 21.54
N PHE A 440 5.44 -13.41 20.41
CA PHE A 440 6.72 -13.31 19.71
C PHE A 440 7.78 -12.58 20.56
N GLU A 441 7.46 -11.41 21.11
CA GLU A 441 8.36 -10.65 21.98
C GLU A 441 8.81 -11.44 23.21
N GLU A 442 7.89 -12.13 23.88
CA GLU A 442 8.19 -13.01 25.01
C GLU A 442 9.13 -14.15 24.60
N MET A 443 8.90 -14.79 23.44
CA MET A 443 9.78 -15.85 22.93
C MET A 443 11.18 -15.33 22.60
N ILE A 444 11.29 -14.14 21.98
CA ILE A 444 12.57 -13.50 21.70
C ILE A 444 13.32 -13.19 23.00
N ALA A 445 12.63 -12.66 24.01
CA ALA A 445 13.22 -12.37 25.32
C ALA A 445 13.74 -13.65 26.01
N LEU A 446 12.99 -14.76 25.92
CA LEU A 446 13.43 -16.07 26.44
C LEU A 446 14.71 -16.57 25.74
N LEU A 447 14.78 -16.47 24.41
CA LEU A 447 15.94 -16.88 23.64
C LEU A 447 17.17 -16.01 23.92
N GLN A 448 16.97 -14.70 24.09
CA GLN A 448 18.03 -13.75 24.48
C GLN A 448 18.55 -14.04 25.89
N GLY A 449 17.66 -14.17 26.88
CA GLY A 449 18.03 -14.48 28.26
C GLY A 449 18.81 -15.80 28.36
N TYR A 450 18.40 -16.83 27.61
CA TYR A 450 19.15 -18.09 27.53
C TYR A 450 20.60 -17.90 27.03
N ARG A 451 20.81 -17.06 26.00
CA ARG A 451 22.15 -16.78 25.47
C ARG A 451 22.99 -15.99 26.45
N GLU A 452 22.41 -14.99 27.10
CA GLU A 452 23.07 -14.19 28.13
C GLU A 452 23.50 -15.06 29.31
N GLU A 453 22.62 -15.94 29.79
CA GLU A 453 22.94 -16.89 30.87
C GLU A 453 24.05 -17.86 30.46
N THR A 454 23.93 -18.49 29.28
CA THR A 454 24.91 -19.46 28.77
C THR A 454 26.29 -18.81 28.58
N TYR A 455 26.33 -17.61 27.99
CA TYR A 455 27.56 -16.87 27.78
C TYR A 455 28.16 -16.37 29.10
N GLY A 456 27.34 -15.86 30.01
CA GLY A 456 27.77 -15.42 31.34
C GLY A 456 28.37 -16.56 32.17
N GLN A 457 27.76 -17.74 32.15
CA GLN A 457 28.31 -18.93 32.80
C GLN A 457 29.68 -19.29 32.22
N TRP A 458 29.84 -19.28 30.90
CA TRP A 458 31.13 -19.54 30.26
C TRP A 458 32.18 -18.49 30.62
N MET A 459 31.85 -17.20 30.55
CA MET A 459 32.75 -16.10 30.92
C MET A 459 33.25 -16.21 32.36
N SER A 460 32.39 -16.58 33.31
CA SER A 460 32.77 -16.72 34.72
C SER A 460 33.78 -17.86 34.98
N GLY A 461 33.74 -18.91 34.16
CA GLY A 461 34.59 -20.10 34.33
C GLY A 461 35.84 -20.12 33.45
N VAL A 462 35.88 -19.32 32.37
CA VAL A 462 36.97 -19.41 31.37
C VAL A 462 38.31 -18.92 31.91
N ASP A 463 38.34 -17.85 32.72
CA ASP A 463 39.59 -17.32 33.29
C ASP A 463 40.25 -18.31 34.25
N GLU A 464 39.46 -18.89 35.15
CA GLU A 464 39.92 -19.92 36.07
C GLU A 464 40.32 -21.19 35.31
N GLY A 465 39.55 -21.56 34.28
CA GLY A 465 39.87 -22.67 33.39
C GLY A 465 41.19 -22.48 32.65
N CYS A 466 41.45 -21.31 32.08
CA CYS A 466 42.71 -20.97 31.42
C CYS A 466 43.89 -21.05 32.41
N ARG A 467 43.77 -20.41 33.58
CA ARG A 467 44.81 -20.41 34.62
C ARG A 467 45.12 -21.82 35.12
N PHE A 468 44.09 -22.56 35.52
CA PHE A 468 44.23 -23.92 36.04
C PHE A 468 44.92 -24.85 35.03
N ASN A 469 44.54 -24.77 33.75
CA ASN A 469 45.12 -25.62 32.71
C ASN A 469 46.56 -25.25 32.35
N LEU A 470 46.94 -23.96 32.45
CA LEU A 470 48.32 -23.51 32.25
C LEU A 470 49.26 -23.92 33.39
N GLU A 471 48.73 -24.15 34.59
CA GLU A 471 49.47 -24.62 35.77
C GLU A 471 49.73 -26.14 35.77
N GLN A 472 49.16 -26.89 34.83
CA GLN A 472 49.32 -28.35 34.75
C GLN A 472 50.65 -28.77 34.08
N PRO A 473 51.26 -29.90 34.51
CA PRO A 473 52.49 -30.41 33.90
C PRO A 473 52.26 -30.83 32.43
N LEU A 474 53.18 -30.49 31.53
CA LEU A 474 53.09 -30.77 30.08
C LEU A 474 53.15 -32.27 29.74
N ILE A 475 53.84 -33.04 30.57
CA ILE A 475 54.16 -34.43 30.35
C ILE A 475 53.71 -35.24 31.56
N LEU A 476 52.93 -36.29 31.33
CA LEU A 476 52.46 -37.22 32.35
C LEU A 476 53.16 -38.56 32.16
N ARG A 477 53.71 -39.11 33.24
CA ARG A 477 54.27 -40.45 33.24
C ARG A 477 53.30 -41.39 33.94
N ASP A 478 52.91 -42.45 33.25
CA ASP A 478 52.10 -43.51 33.85
C ASP A 478 52.95 -44.29 34.87
N PRO A 479 52.57 -44.31 36.16
CA PRO A 479 53.31 -44.99 37.21
C PRO A 479 53.45 -46.50 36.96
N SER A 480 52.48 -47.10 36.28
CA SER A 480 52.38 -48.56 36.09
C SER A 480 53.14 -49.06 34.86
N SER A 481 53.11 -48.31 33.76
CA SER A 481 53.74 -48.70 32.49
C SER A 481 55.06 -47.98 32.20
N SER A 482 55.44 -46.98 33.01
CA SER A 482 56.56 -46.06 32.76
C SER A 482 56.51 -45.32 31.42
N LEU A 483 55.40 -45.43 30.68
CA LEU A 483 55.19 -44.72 29.43
C LEU A 483 54.83 -43.27 29.71
N ILE A 484 55.20 -42.42 28.76
CA ILE A 484 55.01 -40.98 28.86
C ILE A 484 53.92 -40.54 27.89
N SER A 485 53.04 -39.66 28.33
CA SER A 485 51.99 -39.06 27.50
C SER A 485 52.01 -37.55 27.62
N VAL A 486 51.57 -36.86 26.57
CA VAL A 486 51.43 -35.41 26.60
C VAL A 486 50.10 -35.07 27.25
N ASN A 487 50.14 -34.24 28.30
CA ASN A 487 48.95 -33.77 29.03
C ASN A 487 48.05 -32.87 28.18
N PHE A 488 48.49 -32.48 26.98
CA PHE A 488 47.73 -31.66 26.05
C PHE A 488 47.41 -32.41 24.76
N SER A 489 47.55 -33.74 24.74
CA SER A 489 47.38 -34.54 23.52
C SER A 489 45.95 -34.48 22.97
N ARG A 490 45.84 -34.39 21.64
CA ARG A 490 44.57 -34.35 20.93
C ARG A 490 43.98 -35.77 20.83
N LYS A 491 43.50 -36.35 21.93
CA LYS A 491 42.63 -37.54 21.82
C LYS A 491 41.26 -37.11 21.30
N VAL A 492 41.18 -37.08 19.97
CA VAL A 492 39.97 -37.06 19.16
C VAL A 492 39.00 -38.11 19.72
N GLY A 493 37.84 -37.65 20.23
CA GLY A 493 36.69 -38.52 20.44
C GLY A 493 36.39 -39.23 19.12
N ALA A 494 36.38 -40.56 19.14
CA ALA A 494 36.14 -41.38 17.98
C ALA A 494 34.86 -40.93 17.25
N GLY A 495 35.02 -40.52 15.99
CA GLY A 495 33.90 -40.22 15.08
C GLY A 495 33.88 -38.81 14.49
N ALA A 496 34.94 -38.38 13.80
CA ALA A 496 34.83 -37.28 12.82
C ALA A 496 35.90 -37.40 11.74
N GLN A 497 35.47 -37.70 10.51
CA GLN A 497 36.28 -37.58 9.30
C GLN A 497 36.60 -36.10 9.04
N PRO A 498 37.78 -35.75 8.51
CA PRO A 498 38.04 -34.39 8.03
C PRO A 498 37.28 -34.13 6.72
N LEU A 499 36.50 -33.05 6.66
CA LEU A 499 35.92 -32.54 5.42
C LEU A 499 37.00 -31.89 4.53
N PRO A 500 36.82 -31.93 3.19
CA PRO A 500 37.81 -31.47 2.21
C PRO A 500 37.83 -29.94 2.09
N ALA A 501 39.01 -29.40 1.76
CA ALA A 501 39.20 -27.99 1.46
C ALA A 501 38.50 -27.58 0.15
N GLU A 502 37.80 -26.44 0.15
CA GLU A 502 37.23 -25.82 -1.05
C GLU A 502 38.28 -25.11 -1.93
N PRO A 503 38.03 -24.96 -3.24
CA PRO A 503 39.02 -24.60 -4.23
C PRO A 503 39.13 -23.08 -4.45
N SER A 504 40.34 -22.53 -4.33
CA SER A 504 40.67 -21.22 -4.89
C SER A 504 41.10 -21.35 -6.35
N ARG A 505 40.33 -20.77 -7.29
CA ARG A 505 40.74 -20.52 -8.68
C ARG A 505 41.63 -19.28 -8.76
N SER A 506 42.87 -19.43 -9.20
CA SER A 506 43.49 -18.56 -10.21
C SER A 506 44.79 -19.17 -10.76
N SER A 507 45.00 -18.92 -12.04
CA SER A 507 45.89 -19.55 -13.02
C SER A 507 47.40 -19.38 -12.87
N ALA A 508 48.10 -20.28 -13.58
CA ALA A 508 49.30 -20.07 -14.40
C ALA A 508 50.68 -20.33 -13.78
N ALA A 509 51.21 -21.51 -14.15
CA ALA A 509 52.55 -21.80 -14.66
C ALA A 509 53.70 -20.83 -14.38
N CYS A 510 54.72 -21.33 -13.66
CA CYS A 510 56.13 -21.09 -13.96
C CYS A 510 56.95 -22.35 -13.61
N ARG A 511 57.62 -22.90 -14.62
CA ARG A 511 58.77 -23.82 -14.44
C ARG A 511 59.94 -23.04 -13.86
N GLY A 512 60.65 -23.60 -12.90
CA GLY A 512 61.92 -23.08 -12.42
C GLY A 512 62.61 -24.07 -11.49
N ASN A 513 63.63 -24.75 -12.00
CA ASN A 513 64.62 -25.49 -11.22
C ASN A 513 65.31 -24.53 -10.24
N ALA A 514 65.36 -24.88 -8.95
CA ALA A 514 66.36 -24.35 -8.03
C ALA A 514 66.59 -25.35 -6.89
N SER A 515 67.74 -26.02 -6.95
CA SER A 515 68.38 -26.75 -5.86
C SER A 515 68.83 -25.78 -4.76
N ILE A 516 68.37 -25.94 -3.52
CA ILE A 516 69.01 -25.36 -2.33
C ILE A 516 68.93 -26.38 -1.17
N SER A 517 70.09 -26.50 -0.52
CA SER A 517 70.56 -27.40 0.52
C SER A 517 69.81 -27.42 1.86
N SER A 518 69.89 -28.58 2.51
CA SER A 518 69.65 -28.87 3.93
C SER A 518 70.42 -27.96 4.89
N PRO A 519 69.84 -27.48 6.01
CA PRO A 519 70.60 -26.93 7.12
C PRO A 519 70.97 -28.03 8.12
N GLU A 520 72.27 -28.11 8.41
CA GLU A 520 72.88 -28.96 9.43
C GLU A 520 72.37 -28.59 10.83
N CYS A 521 71.91 -29.60 11.59
CA CYS A 521 71.60 -29.45 13.02
C CYS A 521 72.89 -29.68 13.83
N THR A 522 73.30 -28.68 14.61
CA THR A 522 74.38 -28.83 15.61
C THR A 522 73.81 -29.34 16.94
N PRO A 523 74.55 -30.18 17.71
CA PRO A 523 73.98 -31.03 18.76
C PRO A 523 74.25 -30.57 20.21
N ASP A 524 74.30 -29.26 20.50
CA ASP A 524 74.71 -28.75 21.83
C ASP A 524 73.63 -28.01 22.64
N PHE A 525 72.35 -28.03 22.23
CA PHE A 525 71.29 -27.28 22.95
C PHE A 525 70.37 -28.12 23.85
N LEU A 526 70.43 -29.47 23.79
CA LEU A 526 69.41 -30.35 24.39
C LEU A 526 69.76 -30.99 25.74
N SER A 527 70.97 -30.80 26.27
CA SER A 527 71.36 -31.40 27.57
C SER A 527 70.93 -30.58 28.79
N GLY A 528 70.51 -29.33 28.62
CA GLY A 528 70.17 -28.42 29.72
C GLY A 528 68.70 -28.39 30.17
N LEU A 529 67.76 -28.94 29.41
CA LEU A 529 66.33 -28.66 29.61
C LEU A 529 65.52 -29.75 30.34
N LEU A 530 66.11 -30.93 30.61
CA LEU A 530 65.41 -32.09 31.18
C LEU A 530 65.55 -32.25 32.70
N GLY A 531 66.05 -31.24 33.40
CA GLY A 531 66.21 -31.25 34.86
C GLY A 531 64.99 -30.80 35.67
N ASN A 532 64.05 -30.05 35.10
CA ASN A 532 63.06 -29.28 35.88
C ASN A 532 61.57 -29.55 35.57
N ILE A 533 61.21 -30.62 34.83
CA ILE A 533 59.81 -30.81 34.35
C ILE A 533 59.04 -31.94 35.07
N LEU A 534 59.64 -32.65 36.03
CA LEU A 534 58.96 -33.74 36.75
C LEU A 534 58.48 -33.30 38.14
N GLY A 535 57.30 -32.69 38.18
CA GLY A 535 56.49 -32.56 39.40
C GLY A 535 55.42 -33.65 39.45
N PHE A 536 55.26 -34.32 40.59
CA PHE A 536 54.22 -35.33 40.82
C PHE A 536 52.97 -34.68 41.44
N PRO A 537 51.78 -34.78 40.82
CA PRO A 537 50.52 -34.65 41.55
C PRO A 537 49.60 -35.89 41.40
N ASN A 538 48.70 -36.02 42.38
CA ASN A 538 47.83 -37.18 42.67
C ASN A 538 47.01 -37.75 41.50
N GLU A 539 46.86 -39.09 41.52
CA GLU A 539 46.38 -40.00 40.46
C GLU A 539 44.93 -39.81 39.96
N HIS A 540 44.10 -38.96 40.58
CA HIS A 540 42.69 -38.77 40.16
C HIS A 540 42.43 -37.57 39.24
N HIS A 541 43.44 -36.72 38.97
CA HIS A 541 43.27 -35.48 38.18
C HIS A 541 43.87 -35.51 36.77
N LEU A 542 44.66 -36.55 36.44
CA LEU A 542 45.50 -36.58 35.23
C LEU A 542 44.75 -36.65 33.89
N HIS A 543 43.51 -37.12 33.85
CA HIS A 543 42.73 -37.22 32.61
C HIS A 543 41.80 -36.02 32.32
N ARG A 544 41.71 -35.04 33.25
CA ARG A 544 40.71 -33.94 33.14
C ARG A 544 41.23 -32.67 32.44
N GLY A 545 42.53 -32.36 32.54
CA GLY A 545 43.10 -31.12 31.98
C GLY A 545 43.29 -31.13 30.44
N VAL A 546 43.57 -32.30 29.86
CA VAL A 546 43.92 -32.51 28.44
C VAL A 546 42.82 -32.04 27.47
N SER A 547 41.56 -32.25 27.83
CA SER A 547 40.40 -31.93 26.98
C SER A 547 39.92 -30.49 27.15
N GLN A 548 40.33 -29.78 28.20
CA GLN A 548 39.65 -28.55 28.61
C GLN A 548 40.24 -27.31 27.94
N LEU A 549 41.57 -27.19 27.81
CA LEU A 549 42.21 -26.05 27.14
C LEU A 549 41.94 -26.04 25.62
N SER A 550 42.02 -27.22 24.97
CA SER A 550 41.70 -27.37 23.55
C SER A 550 40.21 -27.12 23.27
N ALA A 551 39.32 -27.45 24.20
CA ALA A 551 37.91 -27.06 24.15
C ALA A 551 37.73 -25.55 24.27
N ILE A 552 38.38 -24.89 25.24
CA ILE A 552 38.33 -23.42 25.40
C ILE A 552 38.84 -22.70 24.15
N LEU A 553 39.97 -23.13 23.57
CA LEU A 553 40.51 -22.54 22.34
C LEU A 553 39.59 -22.75 21.13
N ARG A 554 38.85 -23.87 21.10
CA ARG A 554 37.83 -24.11 20.09
C ARG A 554 36.62 -23.21 20.32
N GLU A 555 36.17 -23.01 21.56
CA GLU A 555 35.09 -22.08 21.90
C GLU A 555 35.44 -20.66 21.44
N VAL A 556 36.59 -20.12 21.84
CA VAL A 556 37.04 -18.76 21.46
C VAL A 556 37.09 -18.61 19.93
N LYS A 557 37.53 -19.64 19.20
CA LYS A 557 37.53 -19.62 17.74
C LYS A 557 36.12 -19.42 17.15
N TYR A 558 35.13 -20.15 17.65
CA TYR A 558 33.76 -20.08 17.12
C TYR A 558 33.03 -18.83 17.61
N LEU A 559 33.27 -18.38 18.84
CA LEU A 559 32.74 -17.12 19.37
C LEU A 559 33.25 -15.92 18.55
N ASN A 560 34.52 -15.95 18.12
CA ASN A 560 35.07 -14.96 17.20
C ASN A 560 34.38 -14.99 15.81
N PHE A 561 34.08 -16.18 15.27
CA PHE A 561 33.31 -16.29 14.03
C PHE A 561 31.88 -15.78 14.17
N GLN A 562 31.28 -15.95 15.35
CA GLN A 562 29.96 -15.42 15.69
C GLN A 562 29.96 -13.93 16.06
N GLN A 563 31.12 -13.27 16.04
CA GLN A 563 31.30 -11.85 16.40
C GLN A 563 30.79 -11.53 17.82
N GLN A 564 30.94 -12.46 18.76
CA GLN A 564 30.62 -12.22 20.16
C GLN A 564 31.57 -11.19 20.77
N LYS A 565 31.03 -10.32 21.63
CA LYS A 565 31.77 -9.21 22.27
C LYS A 565 32.20 -9.61 23.68
N ASP A 566 33.18 -8.89 24.20
CA ASP A 566 33.64 -9.00 25.59
C ASP A 566 34.18 -10.40 25.96
N ILE A 567 34.93 -11.02 25.03
CA ILE A 567 35.67 -12.24 25.33
C ILE A 567 36.78 -11.90 26.34
N PRO A 568 36.94 -12.65 27.44
CA PRO A 568 37.97 -12.34 28.43
C PRO A 568 39.40 -12.32 27.85
N ASP A 569 40.18 -11.31 28.21
CA ASP A 569 41.55 -11.07 27.72
C ASP A 569 42.46 -12.30 27.90
N SER A 570 42.24 -13.07 28.98
CA SER A 570 43.02 -14.28 29.27
C SER A 570 42.85 -15.35 28.18
N ALA A 571 41.62 -15.53 27.69
CA ALA A 571 41.25 -16.51 26.68
C ALA A 571 41.64 -16.02 25.27
N GLU A 572 41.52 -14.72 25.01
CA GLU A 572 41.91 -14.11 23.74
C GLU A 572 43.44 -14.10 23.54
N SER A 573 44.19 -13.72 24.58
CA SER A 573 45.66 -13.79 24.61
C SER A 573 46.16 -15.22 24.37
N LEU A 574 45.54 -16.20 25.01
CA LEU A 574 45.84 -17.62 24.83
C LEU A 574 45.53 -18.07 23.38
N PHE A 575 44.41 -17.63 22.82
CA PHE A 575 44.02 -17.95 21.45
C PHE A 575 44.96 -17.33 20.40
N ALA A 576 45.49 -16.13 20.63
CA ALA A 576 46.49 -15.51 19.76
C ALA A 576 47.75 -16.39 19.58
N GLN A 577 48.12 -17.13 20.63
CA GLN A 577 49.27 -18.04 20.63
C GLN A 577 48.92 -19.48 20.20
N ASN A 578 47.67 -19.76 19.84
CA ASN A 578 47.17 -21.11 19.55
C ASN A 578 47.99 -21.85 18.46
N LYS A 579 48.44 -21.15 17.40
CA LYS A 579 49.31 -21.76 16.37
C LYS A 579 50.64 -22.24 16.93
N THR A 580 51.19 -21.51 17.89
CA THR A 580 52.43 -21.84 18.57
C THR A 580 52.21 -23.01 19.54
N PHE A 581 51.11 -22.99 20.30
CA PHE A 581 50.70 -24.11 21.16
C PHE A 581 50.51 -25.40 20.36
N GLN A 582 49.81 -25.36 19.22
CA GLN A 582 49.59 -26.54 18.39
C GLN A 582 50.92 -27.14 17.90
N LYS A 583 51.88 -26.31 17.45
CA LYS A 583 53.21 -26.78 17.05
C LYS A 583 53.97 -27.43 18.21
N PHE A 584 53.90 -26.87 19.41
CA PHE A 584 54.55 -27.45 20.59
C PHE A 584 53.90 -28.78 20.99
N VAL A 585 52.57 -28.88 20.97
CA VAL A 585 51.84 -30.13 21.25
C VAL A 585 52.19 -31.20 20.22
N ASP A 586 52.17 -30.88 18.92
CA ASP A 586 52.49 -31.85 17.85
C ASP A 586 53.94 -32.38 18.00
N ASN A 587 54.89 -31.50 18.32
CA ASN A 587 56.29 -31.90 18.55
C ASN A 587 56.43 -32.78 19.80
N LEU A 588 55.75 -32.43 20.90
CA LEU A 588 55.75 -33.25 22.12
C LEU A 588 55.07 -34.60 21.90
N GLU A 589 54.00 -34.68 21.11
CA GLU A 589 53.34 -35.94 20.74
C GLU A 589 54.28 -36.84 19.92
N LEU A 590 55.04 -36.26 18.99
CA LEU A 590 56.06 -36.99 18.23
C LEU A 590 57.17 -37.52 19.15
N ILE A 591 57.69 -36.69 20.04
CA ILE A 591 58.77 -37.05 20.99
C ILE A 591 58.30 -38.13 21.96
N THR A 592 57.09 -37.99 22.54
CA THR A 592 56.51 -39.02 23.43
C THR A 592 56.21 -40.31 22.68
N GLY A 593 55.74 -40.23 21.43
CA GLY A 593 55.56 -41.39 20.55
C GLY A 593 56.88 -42.13 20.29
N TRP A 594 57.97 -41.41 20.04
CA TRP A 594 59.31 -42.00 19.87
C TRP A 594 59.84 -42.59 21.18
N TYR A 595 59.69 -41.89 22.30
CA TYR A 595 60.09 -42.37 23.63
C TYR A 595 59.37 -43.65 24.02
N ASN A 596 58.05 -43.72 23.83
CA ASN A 596 57.25 -44.91 24.13
C ASN A 596 57.61 -46.08 23.22
N LYS A 597 57.87 -45.81 21.94
CA LYS A 597 58.30 -46.83 20.97
C LYS A 597 59.71 -47.36 21.28
N ALA A 598 60.61 -46.53 21.80
CA ALA A 598 61.93 -46.94 22.26
C ALA A 598 61.86 -47.72 23.59
N SER A 599 61.09 -47.24 24.56
CA SER A 599 60.91 -47.88 25.87
C SER A 599 60.22 -49.24 25.79
N CYS A 600 59.23 -49.41 24.91
CA CYS A 600 58.59 -50.71 24.64
C CYS A 600 59.53 -51.71 23.96
N LYS A 601 60.53 -51.24 23.19
CA LYS A 601 61.52 -52.11 22.53
C LYS A 601 62.70 -52.48 23.43
N ALA A 602 63.02 -51.66 24.43
CA ALA A 602 64.22 -51.79 25.26
C ALA A 602 64.01 -52.57 26.57
N GLY A 603 62.83 -53.12 26.84
CA GLY A 603 62.63 -53.97 28.03
C GLY A 603 62.93 -53.27 29.36
N GLY A 604 62.49 -52.02 29.52
CA GLY A 604 62.36 -51.40 30.84
C GLY A 604 63.58 -50.73 31.45
N ASN A 605 64.71 -50.57 30.77
CA ASN A 605 65.81 -49.73 31.28
C ASN A 605 66.55 -48.99 30.16
N LEU A 606 66.27 -47.69 30.00
CA LEU A 606 67.04 -46.76 29.17
C LEU A 606 67.59 -45.65 30.06
N LEU A 607 68.58 -45.99 30.87
CA LEU A 607 69.62 -45.06 31.31
C LEU A 607 70.90 -45.56 30.66
N TRP A 608 71.65 -44.65 30.03
CA TRP A 608 72.87 -44.86 29.24
C TRP A 608 72.68 -45.11 27.76
N PHE A 609 72.74 -44.05 26.96
CA PHE A 609 73.62 -44.00 25.78
C PHE A 609 73.77 -42.52 25.33
N CYS A 610 74.55 -41.76 26.11
CA CYS A 610 75.30 -40.62 25.60
C CYS A 610 76.78 -40.91 25.90
N CYS A 611 77.66 -40.53 24.96
CA CYS A 611 79.11 -40.66 24.98
C CYS A 611 79.68 -42.02 24.53
N CYS A 612 80.00 -42.13 23.24
CA CYS A 612 81.33 -42.60 22.81
C CYS A 612 81.61 -42.11 21.37
N PRO A 613 82.80 -41.53 21.10
CA PRO A 613 83.14 -40.90 19.82
C PRO A 613 83.75 -41.88 18.80
N MET A 614 83.37 -41.68 17.52
CA MET A 614 84.09 -41.90 16.23
C MET A 614 84.97 -43.16 16.00
N PRO A 615 85.10 -43.66 14.75
CA PRO A 615 85.66 -42.92 13.60
C PRO A 615 84.68 -42.65 12.46
#